data_AF-A0A9X0MGW5-F1
#
_entry.id   AF-A0A9X0MGW5-F1
#
_cell.length_a   1.000
_cell.length_b   1.000
_cell.length_c   1.000
_cell.angle_alpha   90.00
_cell.angle_beta   90.00
_cell.angle_gamma   90.00
#
_symmetry.space_group_name_H-M   'P 1'
#
loop_
_entity.id
_entity.type
_entity.pdbx_description
1 polymer ?
#
loop_
_entity_poly.entity_id
_entity_poly.type
_entity_poly.pdbx_seq_one_letter_code
_entity_poly.pdbx_strand_id
1 'polypeptide(L)'
;MEQNQTVTLNILLTSDIHGTVYPIHYQDNSPAELGLAKISTLIKKERSQNRNVLLIDNGDFIQGTPFTYHYVTYEKNKKNPMSLLANYLQYDAAIIGNHEFNYGMDILNNAVTTANFPYLSANILDKNSKKPYFGKPYIIKQIESNIKIAILGVTTHRYQAKLIQSQF
;
A
#
# COMPACT_ATOMS: atom_id res chain seq x y z
N MET A 1 12.70 -22.97 36.02
CA MET A 1 13.33 -21.98 35.12
C MET A 1 12.27 -21.61 34.11
N GLU A 2 11.78 -20.37 34.13
CA GLU A 2 10.89 -19.91 33.05
C GLU A 2 11.72 -19.89 31.75
N GLN A 3 11.32 -20.71 30.78
CA GLN A 3 11.91 -20.62 29.45
C GLN A 3 11.47 -19.29 28.84
N ASN A 4 12.41 -18.41 28.54
CA ASN A 4 12.13 -17.21 27.76
C ASN A 4 11.55 -17.64 26.41
N GLN A 5 10.27 -17.33 26.19
CA GLN A 5 9.62 -17.60 24.92
C GLN A 5 10.08 -16.57 23.89
N THR A 6 10.87 -17.00 22.90
CA THR A 6 11.22 -16.17 21.75
C THR A 6 10.06 -16.11 20.78
N VAL A 7 9.67 -14.89 20.38
CA VAL A 7 8.68 -14.66 19.33
C VAL A 7 9.38 -14.01 18.13
N THR A 8 9.27 -14.63 16.97
CA THR A 8 9.75 -14.08 15.70
C THR A 8 8.60 -13.46 14.94
N LEU A 9 8.80 -12.24 14.44
CA LEU A 9 7.88 -11.54 13.56
C LEU A 9 8.61 -11.21 12.27
N ASN A 10 8.03 -11.61 11.14
CA ASN A 10 8.55 -11.28 9.81
C ASN A 10 7.75 -10.11 9.26
N ILE A 11 8.44 -9.04 8.85
CA ILE A 11 7.81 -7.88 8.23
C ILE A 11 8.26 -7.86 6.77
N LEU A 12 7.33 -8.14 5.88
CA LEU A 12 7.52 -8.04 4.44
C LEU A 12 7.09 -6.65 4.00
N LEU A 13 7.95 -5.99 3.23
CA LEU A 13 7.73 -4.64 2.74
C LEU A 13 7.82 -4.62 1.21
N THR A 14 6.79 -4.09 0.57
CA THR A 14 6.89 -3.58 -0.80
C THR A 14 6.95 -2.06 -0.78
N SER A 15 7.56 -1.47 -1.79
CA SER A 15 7.67 -0.01 -1.97
C SER A 15 7.75 0.26 -3.47
N ASP A 16 7.21 1.40 -3.91
CA ASP A 16 7.41 1.92 -5.27
C ASP A 16 7.02 0.89 -6.35
N ILE A 17 5.95 0.11 -6.10
CA ILE A 17 5.47 -0.89 -7.06
C ILE A 17 5.01 -0.23 -8.35
N HIS A 18 4.52 1.00 -8.27
CA HIS A 18 4.20 1.84 -9.42
C HIS A 18 3.22 1.20 -10.42
N GLY A 19 2.27 0.39 -9.96
CA GLY A 19 1.36 -0.35 -10.84
C GLY A 19 2.00 -1.53 -11.59
N THR A 20 3.23 -1.90 -11.25
CA THR A 20 3.98 -2.96 -11.92
C THR A 20 3.44 -4.32 -11.50
N VAL A 21 2.46 -4.84 -12.23
CA VAL A 21 1.84 -6.14 -11.94
C VAL A 21 2.56 -7.28 -12.63
N TYR A 22 2.68 -7.21 -13.96
CA TYR A 22 3.23 -8.29 -14.77
C TYR A 22 4.77 -8.26 -14.79
N PRO A 23 5.42 -9.43 -14.92
CA PRO A 23 6.87 -9.54 -14.97
C PRO A 23 7.40 -9.29 -16.39
N ILE A 24 7.03 -8.14 -16.95
CA ILE A 24 7.43 -7.70 -18.29
C ILE A 24 7.77 -6.21 -18.29
N HIS A 25 8.60 -5.80 -19.24
CA HIS A 25 8.72 -4.40 -19.62
C HIS A 25 7.53 -4.04 -20.51
N TYR A 26 6.68 -3.10 -20.07
CA TYR A 26 5.48 -2.71 -20.84
C TYR A 26 5.79 -2.05 -22.19
N GLN A 27 7.03 -1.62 -22.41
CA GLN A 27 7.47 -0.96 -23.63
C GLN A 27 7.54 -1.92 -24.82
N ASP A 28 8.01 -3.15 -24.59
CA ASP A 28 8.30 -4.13 -25.64
C ASP A 28 7.81 -5.56 -25.30
N ASN A 29 7.15 -5.73 -24.15
CA ASN A 29 6.69 -7.00 -23.59
C ASN A 29 7.82 -8.03 -23.32
N SER A 30 9.08 -7.59 -23.26
CA SER A 30 10.18 -8.47 -22.90
C SER A 30 10.08 -8.91 -21.43
N PRO A 31 10.52 -10.13 -21.07
CA PRO A 31 10.51 -10.60 -19.68
C PRO A 31 11.35 -9.71 -18.76
N ALA A 32 10.89 -9.53 -17.51
CA ALA A 32 11.57 -8.70 -16.53
C ALA A 32 11.61 -9.35 -15.13
N GLU A 33 12.64 -9.00 -14.35
CA GLU A 33 12.82 -9.44 -12.96
C GLU A 33 12.14 -8.49 -11.96
N LEU A 34 10.89 -8.14 -12.24
CA LEU A 34 10.07 -7.22 -11.45
C LEU A 34 8.62 -7.67 -11.43
N GLY A 35 7.80 -6.93 -10.68
CA GLY A 35 6.35 -7.02 -10.75
C GLY A 35 5.71 -7.84 -9.64
N LEU A 36 4.52 -7.39 -9.27
CA LEU A 36 3.74 -7.93 -8.14
C LEU A 36 3.42 -9.42 -8.31
N ALA A 37 3.29 -9.91 -9.55
CA ALA A 37 3.10 -11.33 -9.82
C ALA A 37 4.27 -12.19 -9.31
N LYS A 38 5.53 -11.78 -9.55
CA LYS A 38 6.70 -12.47 -9.02
C LYS A 38 6.79 -12.32 -7.49
N ILE A 39 6.57 -11.10 -6.99
CA ILE A 39 6.58 -10.81 -5.54
C ILE A 39 5.54 -11.68 -4.80
N SER A 40 4.37 -11.94 -5.40
CA SER A 40 3.33 -12.78 -4.81
C SER A 40 3.81 -14.20 -4.46
N THR A 41 4.75 -14.75 -5.24
CA THR A 41 5.34 -16.05 -4.99
C THR A 41 6.23 -16.01 -3.75
N LEU A 42 7.01 -14.93 -3.59
CA LEU A 42 7.84 -14.71 -2.42
C LEU A 42 6.99 -14.50 -1.16
N ILE A 43 5.94 -13.67 -1.23
CA ILE A 43 5.00 -13.46 -0.12
C ILE A 43 4.37 -14.79 0.31
N LYS A 44 3.91 -15.60 -0.64
CA LYS A 44 3.30 -16.91 -0.35
C LYS A 44 4.30 -17.85 0.31
N LYS A 45 5.55 -17.88 -0.17
CA LYS A 45 6.62 -18.68 0.44
C LYS A 45 6.86 -18.26 1.89
N GLU A 46 7.07 -16.96 2.14
CA GLU A 46 7.34 -16.45 3.48
C GLU A 46 6.19 -16.74 4.45
N ARG A 47 4.94 -16.59 4.02
CA ARG A 47 3.76 -16.95 4.82
C ARG A 47 3.62 -18.44 5.09
N SER A 48 4.14 -19.30 4.21
CA SER A 48 4.12 -20.75 4.44
C SER A 48 5.19 -21.22 5.45
N GLN A 49 6.24 -20.43 5.62
CA GLN A 49 7.39 -20.77 6.46
C GLN A 49 7.34 -20.10 7.85
N ASN A 50 6.53 -19.05 7.99
CA ASN A 50 6.50 -18.22 9.17
C ASN A 50 5.08 -18.07 9.72
N ARG A 51 4.92 -18.24 11.04
CA ARG A 51 3.63 -18.07 11.73
C ARG A 51 3.17 -16.62 11.77
N ASN A 52 4.07 -15.71 12.15
CA ASN A 52 3.78 -14.29 12.34
C ASN A 52 4.41 -13.51 11.18
N VAL A 53 3.57 -13.08 10.25
CA VAL A 53 3.97 -12.29 9.07
C VAL A 53 3.09 -11.07 8.96
N LEU A 54 3.71 -9.90 8.82
CA LEU A 54 3.05 -8.67 8.40
C LEU A 54 3.48 -8.35 6.97
N LEU A 55 2.54 -7.93 6.14
CA LEU A 55 2.80 -7.44 4.79
C LEU A 55 2.35 -5.98 4.69
N ILE A 56 3.30 -5.10 4.40
CA ILE A 56 3.08 -3.65 4.34
C ILE A 56 3.53 -3.14 2.97
N ASP A 57 2.78 -2.21 2.40
CA ASP A 57 3.22 -1.43 1.24
C ASP A 57 3.62 -0.01 1.68
N ASN A 58 4.73 0.50 1.16
CA ASN A 58 5.30 1.79 1.55
C ASN A 58 4.90 2.96 0.62
N GLY A 59 3.87 2.78 -0.21
CA GLY A 59 3.34 3.84 -1.07
C GLY A 59 3.93 3.82 -2.48
N ASP A 60 3.46 4.77 -3.29
CA ASP A 60 3.71 4.84 -4.73
C ASP A 60 3.31 3.53 -5.43
N PHE A 61 2.08 3.09 -5.13
CA PHE A 61 1.53 1.78 -5.49
C PHE A 61 0.56 1.84 -6.67
N ILE A 62 -0.27 2.88 -6.74
CA ILE A 62 -1.44 2.95 -7.65
C ILE A 62 -1.20 3.71 -8.96
N GLN A 63 0.03 4.16 -9.21
CA GLN A 63 0.40 4.98 -10.37
C GLN A 63 1.76 4.54 -10.90
N GLY A 64 1.99 4.57 -12.23
CA GLY A 64 3.36 4.56 -12.79
C GLY A 64 3.50 3.85 -14.12
N THR A 65 2.67 2.82 -14.38
CA THR A 65 2.77 1.98 -15.57
C THR A 65 1.60 2.18 -16.53
N PRO A 66 1.72 1.75 -17.81
CA PRO A 66 0.61 1.69 -18.76
C PRO A 66 -0.62 0.93 -18.23
N PHE A 67 -0.42 -0.05 -17.34
CA PHE A 67 -1.51 -0.73 -16.65
C PHE A 67 -2.38 0.23 -15.84
N THR A 68 -1.77 1.02 -14.95
CA THR A 68 -2.50 2.02 -14.15
C THR A 68 -3.06 3.15 -15.01
N TYR A 69 -2.36 3.55 -16.06
CA TYR A 69 -2.84 4.56 -17.00
C TYR A 69 -4.09 4.09 -17.75
N HIS A 70 -4.09 2.85 -18.24
CA HIS A 70 -5.23 2.27 -18.92
C HIS A 70 -6.47 2.24 -18.01
N TYR A 71 -6.29 1.79 -16.76
CA TYR A 71 -7.36 1.81 -15.76
C TYR A 71 -7.96 3.22 -15.58
N VAL A 72 -7.12 4.24 -15.37
CA VAL A 72 -7.60 5.61 -15.13
C VAL A 72 -8.29 6.21 -16.36
N THR A 73 -7.80 5.91 -17.57
CA THR A 73 -8.38 6.44 -18.81
C THR A 73 -9.70 5.78 -19.17
N TYR A 74 -9.81 4.45 -19.02
CA TYR A 74 -10.93 3.69 -19.60
C TYR A 74 -11.82 3.01 -18.57
N GLU A 75 -11.34 2.76 -17.35
CA GLU A 75 -12.00 1.91 -16.37
C GLU A 75 -12.14 2.53 -14.98
N LYS A 76 -11.95 3.85 -14.83
CA LYS A 76 -11.94 4.55 -13.53
C LYS A 76 -13.18 4.39 -12.65
N ASN A 77 -14.31 3.98 -13.24
CA ASN A 77 -15.55 3.72 -12.51
C ASN A 77 -15.59 2.32 -11.88
N LYS A 78 -14.64 1.44 -12.20
CA LYS A 78 -14.46 0.13 -11.57
C LYS A 78 -13.72 0.28 -10.23
N LYS A 79 -13.57 -0.83 -9.50
CA LYS A 79 -12.72 -0.88 -8.31
C LYS A 79 -11.24 -0.77 -8.71
N ASN A 80 -10.44 -0.07 -7.91
CA ASN A 80 -9.02 0.12 -8.19
C ASN A 80 -8.30 -1.25 -8.28
N PRO A 81 -7.67 -1.57 -9.42
CA PRO A 81 -7.11 -2.90 -9.64
C PRO A 81 -5.91 -3.17 -8.75
N MET A 82 -5.12 -2.16 -8.42
CA MET A 82 -3.98 -2.33 -7.51
C MET A 82 -4.47 -2.65 -6.10
N SER A 83 -5.48 -1.95 -5.59
CA SER A 83 -6.08 -2.27 -4.29
C SER A 83 -6.75 -3.64 -4.28
N LEU A 84 -7.36 -4.10 -5.39
CA LEU A 84 -7.86 -5.47 -5.52
C LEU A 84 -6.74 -6.51 -5.43
N LEU A 85 -5.61 -6.27 -6.08
CA LEU A 85 -4.43 -7.14 -6.00
C LEU A 85 -3.85 -7.16 -4.58
N ALA A 86 -3.76 -6.00 -3.92
CA ALA A 86 -3.32 -5.93 -2.52
C ALA A 86 -4.28 -6.64 -1.56
N ASN A 87 -5.59 -6.59 -1.82
CA ASN A 87 -6.58 -7.39 -1.09
C ASN A 87 -6.35 -8.89 -1.27
N TYR A 88 -6.13 -9.33 -2.51
CA TYR A 88 -5.83 -10.73 -2.82
C TYR A 88 -4.54 -11.20 -2.12
N LEU A 89 -3.53 -10.32 -2.07
CA LEU A 89 -2.28 -10.54 -1.34
C LEU A 89 -2.39 -10.31 0.16
N GLN A 90 -3.57 -9.95 0.68
CA GLN A 90 -3.83 -9.76 2.10
C GLN A 90 -2.82 -8.83 2.78
N TYR A 91 -2.60 -7.64 2.22
CA TYR A 91 -1.81 -6.60 2.88
C TYR A 91 -2.41 -6.24 4.25
N ASP A 92 -1.57 -5.97 5.24
CA ASP A 92 -1.96 -5.52 6.57
C ASP A 92 -2.17 -4.01 6.63
N ALA A 93 -1.39 -3.26 5.84
CA ALA A 93 -1.50 -1.82 5.67
C ALA A 93 -0.78 -1.38 4.39
N ALA A 94 -1.14 -0.21 3.88
CA ALA A 94 -0.32 0.53 2.92
C ALA A 94 -0.12 1.96 3.40
N ILE A 95 1.00 2.58 3.05
CA ILE A 95 1.25 4.00 3.29
C ILE A 95 0.82 4.80 2.05
N ILE A 96 0.24 5.99 2.26
CA ILE A 96 0.02 6.94 1.16
C ILE A 96 1.36 7.54 0.77
N GLY A 97 1.82 7.30 -0.46
CA GLY A 97 2.98 7.95 -1.05
C GLY A 97 2.62 9.27 -1.76
N ASN A 98 3.57 9.84 -2.48
CA ASN A 98 3.36 11.09 -3.21
C ASN A 98 2.69 10.88 -4.57
N HIS A 99 2.89 9.73 -5.20
CA HIS A 99 2.33 9.41 -6.51
C HIS A 99 0.86 8.97 -6.45
N GLU A 100 0.35 8.60 -5.27
CA GLU A 100 -1.08 8.32 -5.04
C GLU A 100 -2.02 9.45 -5.49
N PHE A 101 -1.56 10.70 -5.45
CA PHE A 101 -2.37 11.87 -5.79
C PHE A 101 -2.38 12.23 -7.28
N ASN A 102 -1.51 11.62 -8.09
CA ASN A 102 -1.26 12.07 -9.47
C ASN A 102 -2.48 11.97 -10.39
N TYR A 103 -3.36 11.00 -10.14
CA TYR A 103 -4.58 10.79 -10.90
C TYR A 103 -5.81 11.48 -10.28
N GLY A 104 -5.61 12.32 -9.27
CA GLY A 104 -6.66 13.05 -8.59
C GLY A 104 -7.33 12.27 -7.45
N MET A 105 -8.08 13.00 -6.63
CA MET A 105 -8.67 12.46 -5.40
C MET A 105 -9.73 11.40 -5.64
N ASP A 106 -10.45 11.43 -6.76
CA ASP A 106 -11.46 10.40 -7.07
C ASP A 106 -10.82 9.01 -7.21
N ILE A 107 -9.67 8.92 -7.90
CA ILE A 107 -8.94 7.68 -8.08
C ILE A 107 -8.32 7.20 -6.75
N LEU A 108 -7.77 8.13 -5.97
CA LEU A 108 -7.19 7.81 -4.67
C LEU A 108 -8.26 7.34 -3.67
N ASN A 109 -9.40 8.02 -3.59
CA ASN A 109 -10.53 7.61 -2.76
C ASN A 109 -11.10 6.27 -3.23
N ASN A 110 -11.15 6.01 -4.53
CA ASN A 110 -11.53 4.70 -5.05
C ASN A 110 -10.54 3.60 -4.63
N ALA A 111 -9.23 3.87 -4.63
CA ALA A 111 -8.22 2.94 -4.12
C ALA A 111 -8.41 2.65 -2.61
N VAL A 112 -8.54 3.71 -1.80
CA VAL A 112 -8.70 3.63 -0.34
C VAL A 112 -9.99 2.89 0.02
N THR A 113 -11.10 3.15 -0.67
CA THR A 113 -12.38 2.47 -0.42
C THR A 113 -12.45 1.05 -1.00
N THR A 114 -11.63 0.72 -2.00
CA THR A 114 -11.52 -0.65 -2.54
C THR A 114 -10.73 -1.56 -1.61
N ALA A 115 -9.79 -1.02 -0.82
CA ALA A 115 -8.92 -1.79 0.05
C ALA A 115 -9.68 -2.39 1.27
N ASN A 116 -9.37 -3.65 1.57
CA ASN A 116 -9.83 -4.36 2.77
C ASN A 116 -8.87 -4.15 3.96
N PHE A 117 -7.85 -3.33 3.77
CA PHE A 117 -6.83 -2.94 4.72
C PHE A 117 -6.73 -1.41 4.75
N PRO A 118 -6.21 -0.83 5.84
CA PRO A 118 -6.10 0.63 5.94
C PRO A 118 -4.94 1.16 5.10
N TYR A 119 -5.23 2.22 4.34
CA TYR A 119 -4.18 3.17 3.95
C TYR A 119 -3.89 4.09 5.14
N LEU A 120 -2.61 4.26 5.46
CA LEU A 120 -2.13 5.02 6.61
C LEU A 120 -1.44 6.31 6.17
N SER A 121 -1.78 7.40 6.83
CA SER A 121 -1.01 8.63 6.80
C SER A 121 -1.30 9.45 8.05
N ALA A 122 -0.26 9.76 8.82
CA ALA A 122 -0.36 10.55 10.04
C ALA A 122 -0.25 12.05 9.79
N ASN A 123 0.38 12.44 8.68
CA ASN A 123 0.74 13.83 8.40
C ASN A 123 0.02 14.45 7.20
N ILE A 124 -0.91 13.73 6.55
CA ILE A 124 -1.85 14.32 5.60
C ILE A 124 -3.16 14.60 6.36
N LEU A 125 -3.45 15.88 6.57
CA LEU A 125 -4.57 16.33 7.39
C LEU A 125 -5.69 16.91 6.54
N ASP A 126 -6.93 16.64 6.95
CA ASP A 126 -8.09 17.36 6.45
C ASP A 126 -8.01 18.84 6.85
N LYS A 127 -8.27 19.73 5.88
CA LYS A 127 -8.07 21.19 6.02
C LYS A 127 -8.90 21.76 7.16
N ASN A 128 -10.11 21.24 7.36
CA ASN A 128 -11.09 21.77 8.31
C ASN A 128 -10.92 21.15 9.69
N SER A 129 -10.98 19.83 9.77
CA SER A 129 -10.95 19.09 11.04
C SER A 129 -9.56 18.97 11.65
N LYS A 130 -8.50 19.19 10.86
CA LYS A 130 -7.09 18.95 11.24
C LYS A 130 -6.79 17.51 11.67
N LYS A 131 -7.69 16.57 11.36
CA LYS A 131 -7.51 15.13 11.59
C LYS A 131 -6.86 14.48 10.36
N PRO A 132 -6.21 13.32 10.52
CA PRO A 132 -5.70 12.55 9.38
C PRO A 132 -6.79 12.30 8.33
N TYR A 133 -6.53 12.63 7.06
CA TYR A 133 -7.53 12.63 6.00
C TYR A 133 -8.01 11.21 5.66
N PHE A 134 -7.08 10.26 5.55
CA PHE A 134 -7.38 8.87 5.15
C PHE A 134 -7.81 7.97 6.32
N GLY A 135 -8.32 8.56 7.39
CA GLY A 135 -8.80 7.83 8.56
C GLY A 135 -7.73 7.63 9.62
N LYS A 136 -7.25 6.39 9.79
CA LYS A 136 -6.35 6.07 10.92
C LYS A 136 -4.89 6.45 10.60
N PRO A 137 -4.20 7.21 11.47
CA PRO A 137 -2.78 7.52 11.29
C PRO A 137 -1.88 6.31 11.55
N TYR A 138 -2.38 5.34 12.32
CA TYR A 138 -1.71 4.08 12.64
C TYR A 138 -2.73 2.96 12.89
N ILE A 139 -2.26 1.72 12.86
CA ILE A 139 -2.98 0.55 13.41
C ILE A 139 -2.16 -0.16 14.47
N ILE A 140 -2.84 -0.96 15.29
CA ILE A 140 -2.21 -1.89 16.23
C ILE A 140 -2.55 -3.31 15.79
N LYS A 141 -1.53 -4.11 15.50
CA LYS A 141 -1.64 -5.54 15.17
C LYS A 141 -1.27 -6.36 16.39
N GLN A 142 -2.15 -7.27 16.81
CA GLN A 142 -1.83 -8.29 17.79
C GLN A 142 -1.01 -9.39 17.11
N ILE A 143 0.16 -9.72 17.63
CA ILE A 143 1.06 -10.74 17.08
C ILE A 143 0.94 -12.05 17.87
N GLU A 144 1.09 -11.97 19.19
CA GLU A 144 0.84 -13.06 20.14
C GLU A 144 0.14 -12.45 21.37
N SER A 145 -0.44 -13.23 22.29
CA SER A 145 -1.30 -12.73 23.39
C SER A 145 -0.76 -11.52 24.16
N ASN A 146 0.55 -11.42 24.34
CA ASN A 146 1.25 -10.35 25.07
C ASN A 146 2.04 -9.39 24.16
N ILE A 147 2.03 -9.55 22.83
CA ILE A 147 2.80 -8.74 21.89
C ILE A 147 1.88 -8.02 20.90
N LYS A 148 1.96 -6.70 20.90
CA LYS A 148 1.28 -5.80 19.96
C LYS A 148 2.31 -4.95 19.23
N ILE A 149 2.07 -4.71 17.94
CA ILE A 149 2.90 -3.84 17.11
C ILE A 149 2.04 -2.70 16.57
N ALA A 150 2.53 -1.46 16.72
CA ALA A 150 1.94 -0.29 16.08
C ALA A 150 2.60 -0.03 14.72
N ILE A 151 1.78 0.22 13.71
CA ILE A 151 2.22 0.57 12.34
C ILE A 151 1.68 1.96 12.04
N LEU A 152 2.57 2.95 11.84
CA LEU A 152 2.24 4.35 11.58
C LEU A 152 2.75 4.73 10.18
N GLY A 153 1.91 5.37 9.37
CA GLY A 153 2.28 5.84 8.03
C GLY A 153 2.65 7.32 8.03
N VAL A 154 3.71 7.72 7.31
CA VAL A 154 4.12 9.12 7.14
C VAL A 154 4.53 9.34 5.69
N THR A 155 4.03 10.40 5.07
CA THR A 155 4.29 10.73 3.66
C THR A 155 5.26 11.89 3.56
N THR A 156 6.11 11.94 2.52
CA THR A 156 7.01 13.08 2.32
C THR A 156 6.25 14.42 2.18
N HIS A 157 6.76 15.47 2.82
CA HIS A 157 6.16 16.81 2.85
C HIS A 157 6.17 17.52 1.48
N ARG A 158 7.06 17.09 0.57
CA ARG A 158 7.44 17.85 -0.63
C ARG A 158 6.32 18.02 -1.66
N TYR A 159 5.27 17.19 -1.61
CA TYR A 159 4.14 17.22 -2.55
C TYR A 159 2.78 17.55 -1.92
N GLN A 160 2.67 17.56 -0.58
CA GLN A 160 1.45 18.06 0.10
C GLN A 160 1.17 19.52 -0.24
N ALA A 161 2.22 20.35 -0.39
CA ALA A 161 2.07 21.78 -0.63
C ALA A 161 1.49 22.14 -2.00
N LYS A 162 1.67 21.30 -3.04
CA LYS A 162 1.17 21.61 -4.40
C LYS A 162 -0.25 21.10 -4.65
N LEU A 163 -0.60 19.91 -4.17
CA LEU A 163 -1.91 19.31 -4.44
C LEU A 163 -3.01 19.81 -3.48
N ILE A 164 -2.66 20.12 -2.23
CA ILE A 164 -3.64 20.67 -1.26
C ILE A 164 -3.93 22.15 -1.54
N GLN A 165 -3.01 22.90 -2.16
CA GLN A 165 -3.22 24.31 -2.48
C GLN A 165 -3.93 24.56 -3.82
N SER A 166 -3.86 23.64 -4.78
CA SER A 166 -4.42 23.87 -6.13
C SER A 166 -5.81 23.25 -6.37
N GLN A 167 -6.34 22.46 -5.43
CA GLN A 167 -7.68 21.85 -5.56
C GLN A 167 -8.55 21.98 -4.30
N PHE A 168 -8.16 22.80 -3.30
CA PHE A 168 -8.95 23.07 -2.08
C PHE A 168 -8.79 24.49 -1.51
#